data_AF-A0A9X3SQ93-F1
#
_entry.id   AF-A0A9X3SQ93-F1
#
_cell.length_a   1.000
_cell.length_b   1.000
_cell.length_c   1.000
_cell.angle_alpha   90.00
_cell.angle_beta   90.00
_cell.angle_gamma   90.00
#
_symmetry.space_group_name_H-M   'P 1'
#
loop_
_entity.id
_entity.type
_entity.pdbx_description
1 polymer ?
#
loop_
_entity_poly.entity_id
_entity_poly.type
_entity_poly.pdbx_seq_one_letter_code
_entity_poly.pdbx_strand_id
1 'polypeptide(L)'
;MDEVYMEVEQVRGGGGDLQALAPKAKLASDRVQAPAQTAASSNGGFVTGEAGVQWHGRFDAVTAGVERRVDWQGAQVATSADELEACDKEVRGRFRALERRIPARRES
;
A
#
# COMPACT_ATOMS: atom_id res chain seq x y z
N MET A 1 -27.19 1.43 0.79
CA MET A 1 -26.02 1.16 -0.08
C MET A 1 -25.35 2.50 -0.18
N ASP A 2 -24.28 2.72 0.59
CA ASP A 2 -23.60 4.01 0.57
C ASP A 2 -22.84 4.16 -0.74
N GLU A 3 -23.13 5.25 -1.45
CA GLU A 3 -22.52 5.56 -2.73
C GLU A 3 -21.11 6.08 -2.46
N VAL A 4 -20.10 5.24 -2.69
CA VAL A 4 -18.70 5.59 -2.47
C VAL A 4 -18.25 6.45 -3.66
N TYR A 5 -18.34 7.77 -3.51
CA TYR A 5 -17.74 8.70 -4.45
C TYR A 5 -16.23 8.75 -4.19
N MET A 6 -15.45 8.14 -5.08
CA MET A 6 -14.00 8.05 -4.96
C MET A 6 -13.31 8.87 -6.05
N GLU A 7 -12.49 9.86 -5.66
CA GLU A 7 -11.60 10.53 -6.61
C GLU A 7 -10.42 9.61 -6.94
N VAL A 8 -10.49 8.97 -8.11
CA VAL A 8 -9.54 7.93 -8.58
C VAL A 8 -8.08 8.39 -8.46
N GLU A 9 -7.78 9.66 -8.77
CA GLU A 9 -6.41 10.20 -8.63
C GLU A 9 -5.96 10.31 -7.16
N GLN A 10 -6.85 10.67 -6.23
CA GLN A 10 -6.50 10.68 -4.80
C GLN A 10 -6.26 9.26 -4.27
N VAL A 11 -7.03 8.29 -4.75
CA VAL A 11 -6.92 6.88 -4.35
C VAL A 11 -5.59 6.29 -4.85
N ARG A 12 -5.28 6.51 -6.12
CA ARG A 12 -4.00 6.11 -6.72
C ARG A 12 -2.83 6.76 -6.00
N GLY A 13 -2.92 8.06 -5.71
CA GLY A 13 -1.93 8.80 -4.92
C GLY A 13 -1.72 8.19 -3.53
N GLY A 14 -2.80 7.88 -2.82
CA GLY A 14 -2.75 7.23 -1.51
C GLY A 14 -2.10 5.83 -1.55
N GLY A 15 -2.33 5.06 -2.61
CA GLY A 15 -1.63 3.80 -2.84
C GLY A 15 -0.11 3.97 -3.02
N GLY A 16 0.30 4.99 -3.79
CA GLY A 16 1.71 5.36 -3.97
C GLY A 16 2.36 5.87 -2.68
N ASP A 17 1.66 6.65 -1.87
CA ASP A 17 2.14 7.12 -0.57
C ASP A 17 2.37 5.96 0.40
N LEU A 18 1.47 4.97 0.42
CA LEU A 18 1.66 3.73 1.20
C LEU A 18 2.91 2.99 0.75
N GLN A 19 3.11 2.79 -0.55
CA GLN A 19 4.32 2.15 -1.09
C GLN A 19 5.59 2.93 -0.74
N ALA A 20 5.55 4.27 -0.72
CA ALA A 20 6.68 5.11 -0.31
C ALA A 20 6.97 5.06 1.21
N LEU A 21 5.96 4.73 2.02
CA LEU A 21 6.10 4.56 3.48
C LEU A 21 6.59 3.16 3.86
N ALA A 22 6.29 2.13 3.07
CA ALA A 22 6.68 0.75 3.31
C ALA A 22 8.18 0.58 3.68
N PRO A 23 9.15 1.08 2.90
CA PRO A 23 10.58 0.94 3.23
C PRO A 23 10.99 1.70 4.48
N LYS A 24 10.21 2.70 4.93
CA LYS A 24 10.50 3.46 6.15
C LYS A 24 10.14 2.69 7.43
N ALA A 25 9.28 1.67 7.34
CA ALA A 25 8.97 0.81 8.48
C ALA A 25 10.22 0.04 8.95
N LYS A 26 11.10 -0.34 8.01
CA LYS A 26 12.35 -1.05 8.32
C LYS A 26 13.42 -0.15 8.96
N LEU A 27 13.45 1.15 8.62
CA LEU A 27 14.37 2.11 9.23
C LEU A 27 14.24 2.22 10.76
N ALA A 28 13.05 1.98 11.30
CA ALA A 28 12.85 1.94 12.74
C ALA A 28 13.56 0.73 13.38
N SER A 29 13.52 -0.43 12.73
CA SER A 29 14.24 -1.65 13.11
C SER A 29 15.75 -1.47 13.04
N ASP A 30 16.24 -0.95 11.91
CA ASP A 30 17.68 -0.77 11.68
C ASP A 30 18.34 0.13 12.74
N ARG A 31 17.61 1.14 13.25
CA ARG A 31 18.09 2.06 14.29
C ARG A 31 18.33 1.39 15.64
N VAL A 32 17.60 0.32 15.97
CA VAL A 32 17.74 -0.40 17.25
C VAL A 32 18.67 -1.61 17.15
N GLN A 33 19.08 -2.01 15.95
CA GLN A 33 20.01 -3.11 15.73
C GLN A 33 21.37 -2.89 16.40
N ALA A 34 22.05 -1.78 16.10
CA ALA A 34 23.39 -1.52 16.61
C ALA A 34 23.43 -1.36 18.14
N PRO A 35 22.49 -0.63 18.78
CA PRO A 35 22.38 -0.61 20.24
C PRO A 35 22.13 -1.99 20.86
N ALA A 36 21.25 -2.81 20.28
CA ALA A 36 20.96 -4.15 20.78
C ALA A 36 22.18 -5.09 20.70
N GLN A 37 22.91 -5.05 19.58
CA GLN A 37 24.15 -5.82 19.40
C GLN A 37 25.25 -5.36 20.38
N THR A 38 25.41 -4.05 20.56
CA THR A 38 26.37 -3.47 21.51
C THR A 38 26.06 -3.87 22.94
N ALA A 39 24.77 -3.85 23.34
CA ALA A 39 24.34 -4.29 24.65
C ALA A 39 24.60 -5.78 24.89
N ALA A 40 24.43 -6.62 23.86
CA ALA A 40 24.70 -8.04 23.94
C ALA A 40 26.20 -8.37 24.02
N SER A 41 27.04 -7.67 23.27
CA SER A 41 28.49 -7.88 23.29
C SER A 41 29.15 -7.32 24.54
N SER A 42 28.63 -6.23 25.12
CA SER A 42 29.19 -5.60 26.32
C SER A 42 28.73 -6.24 27.63
N ASN A 43 27.54 -6.87 27.67
CA ASN A 43 26.99 -7.57 28.83
C ASN A 43 27.07 -9.10 28.69
N GLY A 44 28.16 -9.61 28.10
CA GLY A 44 28.39 -11.05 27.96
C GLY A 44 28.27 -11.76 29.32
N GLY A 45 27.25 -12.62 29.46
CA GLY A 45 26.95 -13.35 30.71
C GLY A 45 25.73 -12.87 31.50
N PHE A 46 25.12 -11.74 31.13
CA PHE A 46 23.84 -11.29 31.69
C PHE A 46 22.68 -11.56 30.72
N VAL A 47 21.57 -12.08 31.26
CA VAL A 47 20.32 -12.42 30.53
C VAL A 47 19.78 -11.25 29.69
N THR A 48 20.11 -10.01 30.06
CA THR A 48 19.68 -8.79 29.38
C THR A 48 20.26 -8.61 27.98
N GLY A 49 21.48 -9.10 27.72
CA GLY A 49 22.11 -8.98 26.39
C GLY A 49 21.43 -9.87 25.35
N GLU A 50 21.20 -11.14 25.70
CA GLU A 50 20.50 -12.11 24.85
C GLU A 50 19.02 -11.72 24.65
N ALA A 51 18.36 -11.24 25.70
CA ALA A 51 16.99 -10.72 25.61
C ALA A 51 16.88 -9.53 24.64
N GLY A 52 17.88 -8.64 24.59
CA GLY A 52 17.93 -7.54 23.64
C GLY A 52 18.03 -7.99 22.18
N VAL A 53 18.84 -9.01 21.90
CA VAL A 53 18.97 -9.60 20.55
C VAL A 53 17.68 -10.31 20.13
N GLN A 54 17.07 -11.08 21.03
CA GLN A 54 15.80 -11.75 20.75
C GLN A 54 14.67 -10.75 20.53
N TRP A 55 14.62 -9.67 21.33
CA TRP A 55 13.67 -8.59 21.14
C TRP A 55 13.86 -7.90 19.78
N HIS A 56 15.10 -7.58 19.40
CA HIS A 56 15.41 -7.01 18.09
C HIS A 56 14.96 -7.92 16.94
N GLY A 57 15.26 -9.22 17.01
CA GLY A 57 14.83 -10.16 15.96
C GLY A 57 13.31 -10.24 15.80
N ARG A 58 12.56 -10.18 16.91
CA ARG A 58 11.10 -10.10 16.88
C ARG A 58 10.62 -8.77 16.31
N PHE A 59 11.27 -7.67 16.66
CA PHE A 59 10.94 -6.35 16.15
C PHE A 59 11.17 -6.26 14.64
N ASP A 60 12.29 -6.78 14.13
CA ASP A 60 12.58 -6.82 12.69
C ASP A 60 11.56 -7.65 11.92
N ALA A 61 11.16 -8.80 12.47
CA ALA A 61 10.12 -9.64 11.87
C ALA A 61 8.76 -8.90 11.76
N VAL A 62 8.39 -8.12 12.79
CA VAL A 62 7.17 -7.31 12.77
C VAL A 62 7.29 -6.18 11.74
N THR A 63 8.39 -5.43 11.73
CA THR A 63 8.57 -4.32 10.78
C THR A 63 8.59 -4.82 9.33
N ALA A 64 9.23 -5.96 9.06
CA ALA A 64 9.21 -6.58 7.74
C ALA A 64 7.80 -7.07 7.36
N GLY A 65 7.00 -7.54 8.33
CA GLY A 65 5.60 -7.90 8.11
C GLY A 65 4.72 -6.68 7.77
N VAL A 66 4.93 -5.57 8.47
CA VAL A 66 4.24 -4.29 8.21
C VAL A 66 4.61 -3.75 6.84
N GLU A 67 5.90 -3.72 6.50
CA GLU A 67 6.41 -3.29 5.18
C GLU A 67 5.73 -4.06 4.05
N ARG A 68 5.76 -5.41 4.10
CA ARG A 68 5.11 -6.25 3.08
C ARG A 68 3.61 -5.98 2.96
N ARG A 69 2.92 -5.76 4.09
CA ARG A 69 1.48 -5.54 4.08
C ARG A 69 1.12 -4.17 3.50
N VAL A 70 1.85 -3.13 3.88
CA VAL A 70 1.65 -1.77 3.40
C VAL A 70 1.92 -1.69 1.89
N ASP A 71 2.99 -2.34 1.42
CA ASP A 71 3.29 -2.44 -0.01
C ASP A 71 2.17 -3.16 -0.79
N TRP A 72 1.75 -4.34 -0.30
CA TRP A 72 0.64 -5.08 -0.91
C TRP A 72 -0.66 -4.26 -0.93
N GLN A 73 -1.01 -3.59 0.17
CA GLN A 73 -2.20 -2.74 0.24
C GLN A 73 -2.11 -1.57 -0.74
N GLY A 74 -0.96 -0.91 -0.84
CA GLY A 74 -0.73 0.16 -1.81
C GLY A 74 -0.93 -0.32 -3.25
N ALA A 75 -0.41 -1.50 -3.58
CA ALA A 75 -0.61 -2.12 -4.89
C ALA A 75 -2.10 -2.42 -5.17
N GLN A 76 -2.83 -2.99 -4.21
CA GLN A 76 -4.27 -3.26 -4.37
C GLN A 76 -5.08 -1.97 -4.61
N VAL A 77 -4.76 -0.91 -3.88
CA VAL A 77 -5.43 0.40 -4.02
C VAL A 77 -5.16 0.99 -5.40
N ALA A 78 -3.91 0.98 -5.87
CA ALA A 78 -3.56 1.47 -7.20
C ALA A 78 -4.24 0.65 -8.32
N THR A 79 -4.21 -0.68 -8.23
CA THR A 79 -4.89 -1.55 -9.21
C THR A 79 -6.41 -1.32 -9.22
N SER A 80 -7.03 -1.18 -8.06
CA SER A 80 -8.48 -0.90 -7.99
C SER A 80 -8.83 0.45 -8.62
N ALA A 81 -7.98 1.47 -8.46
CA ALA A 81 -8.14 2.76 -9.11
C ALA A 81 -8.07 2.65 -10.65
N ASP A 82 -7.10 1.88 -11.15
CA ASP A 82 -6.94 1.65 -12.59
C ASP A 82 -8.12 0.85 -13.19
N GLU A 83 -8.62 -0.16 -12.47
CA GLU A 83 -9.79 -0.94 -12.87
C GLU A 83 -11.07 -0.08 -12.91
N LEU A 84 -11.25 0.81 -11.93
CA LEU A 84 -12.38 1.76 -11.91
C LEU A 84 -12.33 2.72 -13.11
N GLU A 85 -11.14 3.26 -13.43
CA GLU A 85 -10.97 4.14 -14.58
C GLU A 85 -11.21 3.39 -15.91
N ALA A 86 -10.74 2.15 -16.02
CA ALA A 86 -11.00 1.30 -17.19
C ALA A 86 -12.50 1.02 -17.38
N CYS A 87 -13.21 0.73 -16.28
CA CYS A 87 -14.65 0.51 -16.29
C CYS A 87 -15.41 1.78 -16.73
N ASP A 88 -15.06 2.96 -16.22
CA ASP A 88 -15.69 4.24 -16.63
C ASP A 88 -15.48 4.50 -18.14
N LYS A 89 -14.26 4.29 -18.64
CA LYS A 89 -13.94 4.42 -20.06
C LYS A 89 -14.77 3.46 -20.93
N GLU A 90 -14.92 2.21 -20.50
CA GLU A 90 -15.72 1.21 -21.21
C GLU A 90 -17.21 1.61 -21.25
N VAL A 91 -17.78 1.98 -20.11
CA VAL A 91 -19.19 2.40 -20.00
C VAL A 91 -19.44 3.62 -20.88
N ARG A 92 -18.58 4.64 -20.81
CA ARG A 92 -18.65 5.84 -21.67
C ARG A 92 -18.55 5.49 -23.15
N GLY A 93 -17.69 4.53 -23.51
CA GLY A 93 -17.56 4.01 -24.86
C GLY A 93 -18.86 3.37 -25.37
N ARG A 94 -19.52 2.55 -24.54
CA ARG A 94 -20.81 1.92 -24.85
C ARG A 94 -21.92 2.96 -25.03
N PHE A 95 -22.00 3.98 -24.17
CA PHE A 95 -22.97 5.07 -24.32
C PHE A 95 -22.77 5.83 -25.64
N ARG A 96 -21.54 6.23 -25.97
CA ARG A 96 -21.23 6.89 -27.25
C ARG A 96 -21.52 6.01 -28.47
N ALA A 97 -21.44 4.69 -28.35
CA ALA A 97 -21.80 3.76 -29.41
C ALA A 97 -23.32 3.65 -29.59
N LEU A 98 -24.09 3.70 -28.49
CA LEU A 98 -25.55 3.75 -28.51
C LEU A 98 -26.06 5.05 -29.13
N GLU A 99 -25.51 6.21 -28.73
CA GLU A 99 -25.85 7.52 -29.34
C GLU A 99 -25.68 7.51 -30.86
N ARG A 100 -24.57 6.92 -31.35
CA ARG A 100 -24.30 6.80 -32.79
C ARG A 100 -25.22 5.81 -33.52
N ARG A 101 -25.88 4.90 -32.80
CA ARG A 101 -26.81 3.91 -33.35
C ARG A 101 -28.27 4.36 -33.35
N ILE A 102 -28.61 5.44 -32.65
CA ILE A 102 -29.95 6.01 -32.69
C ILE A 102 -30.09 6.75 -34.03
N PRO A 103 -30.99 6.34 -34.94
CA PRO A 103 -31.21 7.04 -36.19
C PRO A 103 -31.70 8.46 -35.86
N ALA A 104 -31.04 9.48 -36.40
CA ALA A 104 -31.58 10.84 -36.35
C ALA A 104 -33.00 10.78 -36.91
N ARG A 105 -33.97 11.16 -36.09
CA ARG A 105 -35.38 11.21 -36.47
C ARG A 105 -35.46 12.02 -37.75
N ARG A 106 -35.81 11.38 -38.88
CA ARG A 106 -36.09 12.08 -40.14
C ARG A 106 -37.32 12.94 -39.88
N GLU A 107 -37.09 14.23 -39.64
CA GLU A 107 -38.15 15.23 -39.71
C GLU A 107 -38.72 15.17 -41.13
N SER A 108 -40.02 14.88 -41.20
CA SER A 108 -40.82 14.84 -42.43
C SER A 108 -41.61 16.12 -42.53
#